data_AF-A0A496AL39-F1
#
_entry.id   AF-A0A496AL39-F1
#
_cell.length_a   1.000
_cell.length_b   1.000
_cell.length_c   1.000
_cell.angle_alpha   90.00
_cell.angle_beta   90.00
_cell.angle_gamma   90.00
#
_symmetry.space_group_name_H-M   'P 1'
#
loop_
_entity.id
_entity.type
_entity.pdbx_description
1 polymer ?
#
loop_
_entity_poly.entity_id
_entity_poly.type
_entity_poly.pdbx_seq_one_letter_code
_entity_poly.pdbx_strand_id
1 'polypeptide(L)'
;MNVRLNKKHQRTLAAIFSTQTPATLPWRRIEALFMALGATKEEGRDLPFKLKEEHTTFHRPHPQKEAKRYHVRDARDFLKRVGVTP
;
A
#
# COMPACT_ATOMS: atom_id res chain seq x y z
N MET A 1 8.81 -15.14 3.34
CA MET A 1 7.39 -15.01 2.90
C MET A 1 7.30 -15.49 1.47
N ASN A 2 6.65 -16.63 1.22
CA ASN A 2 6.47 -17.14 -0.14
C ASN A 2 5.06 -16.73 -0.63
N VAL A 3 4.89 -15.45 -0.95
CA VAL A 3 3.59 -14.88 -1.36
C VAL A 3 3.59 -14.70 -2.87
N ARG A 4 2.63 -15.33 -3.57
CA ARG A 4 2.47 -15.19 -5.02
C ARG A 4 1.55 -14.02 -5.37
N LEU A 5 2.13 -12.90 -5.80
CA LEU A 5 1.36 -11.74 -6.28
C LEU A 5 0.77 -12.01 -7.68
N ASN A 6 -0.49 -11.61 -7.89
CA ASN A 6 -1.10 -11.64 -9.22
C ASN A 6 -0.66 -10.41 -10.06
N LYS A 7 -0.98 -10.41 -11.36
CA LYS A 7 -0.64 -9.32 -12.30
C LYS A 7 -1.14 -7.94 -11.84
N LYS A 8 -2.30 -7.87 -11.16
CA LYS A 8 -2.87 -6.59 -10.68
C LYS A 8 -2.04 -6.04 -9.51
N HIS A 9 -1.62 -6.90 -8.59
CA HIS A 9 -0.76 -6.54 -7.46
C HIS A 9 0.63 -6.13 -7.93
N GLN A 10 1.24 -6.86 -8.86
CA GLN A 10 2.53 -6.52 -9.45
C GLN A 10 2.51 -5.13 -10.12
N ARG A 11 1.46 -4.83 -10.90
CA ARG A 11 1.28 -3.49 -11.49
C ARG A 11 1.11 -2.40 -10.45
N THR A 12 0.42 -2.69 -9.35
CA THR A 12 0.27 -1.74 -8.24
C THR A 12 1.60 -1.51 -7.53
N LEU A 13 2.37 -2.57 -7.27
CA LEU A 13 3.71 -2.48 -6.70
C LEU A 13 4.62 -1.62 -7.59
N ALA A 14 4.68 -1.91 -8.90
CA ALA A 14 5.43 -1.10 -9.85
C ALA A 14 4.97 0.37 -9.87
N ALA A 15 3.66 0.64 -9.84
CA ALA A 15 3.13 2.00 -9.81
C ALA A 15 3.52 2.77 -8.54
N ILE A 16 3.52 2.10 -7.37
CA ILE A 16 3.98 2.70 -6.11
C ILE A 16 5.47 3.08 -6.18
N PHE A 17 6.28 2.26 -6.85
CA PHE A 17 7.73 2.48 -6.99
C PHE A 17 8.13 3.35 -8.19
N SER A 18 7.17 3.81 -9.00
CA SER A 18 7.43 4.72 -10.12
C SER A 18 8.09 6.02 -9.67
N THR A 19 8.95 6.58 -10.51
CA THR A 19 9.64 7.87 -10.29
C THR A 19 8.65 9.01 -10.05
N GLN A 20 7.58 9.04 -10.82
CA GLN A 20 6.45 9.94 -10.59
C GLN A 20 5.35 9.21 -9.83
N THR A 21 5.03 9.72 -8.64
CA THR A 21 3.88 9.24 -7.86
C THR A 21 2.60 9.39 -8.68
N PRO A 22 1.89 8.30 -9.02
CA PRO A 22 0.72 8.38 -9.86
C PRO A 22 -0.38 9.20 -9.14
N ALA A 23 -0.94 10.19 -9.82
CA ALA A 23 -2.05 10.98 -9.27
C ALA A 23 -3.35 10.17 -9.16
N THR A 24 -3.48 9.11 -9.97
CA THR A 24 -4.73 8.36 -10.19
C THR A 24 -4.73 6.96 -9.56
N LEU A 25 -3.73 6.59 -8.75
CA LEU A 25 -3.66 5.25 -8.17
C LEU A 25 -4.81 5.05 -7.18
N PRO A 26 -5.77 4.14 -7.41
CA PRO A 26 -6.89 3.96 -6.50
C PRO A 26 -6.43 3.39 -5.16
N TRP A 27 -6.90 3.96 -4.05
CA TRP A 27 -6.53 3.52 -2.70
C TRP A 27 -6.77 2.02 -2.49
N ARG A 28 -7.92 1.51 -2.96
CA ARG A 28 -8.30 0.09 -2.88
C ARG A 28 -7.26 -0.85 -3.49
N ARG A 29 -6.44 -0.39 -4.44
CA ARG A 29 -5.36 -1.20 -5.02
C ARG A 29 -4.18 -1.33 -4.08
N ILE A 30 -3.81 -0.26 -3.37
CA ILE A 30 -2.75 -0.27 -2.34
C ILE A 30 -3.17 -1.19 -1.20
N GLU A 31 -4.41 -1.03 -0.72
CA GLU A 31 -4.98 -1.90 0.31
C GLU A 31 -4.98 -3.37 -0.13
N ALA A 32 -5.46 -3.68 -1.34
CA ALA A 32 -5.44 -5.04 -1.86
C ALA A 32 -4.02 -5.63 -1.98
N LEU A 33 -3.03 -4.81 -2.35
CA LEU A 33 -1.62 -5.24 -2.35
C LEU A 33 -1.15 -5.60 -0.94
N PHE A 34 -1.43 -4.77 0.07
CA PHE A 34 -1.05 -5.06 1.46
C PHE A 34 -1.72 -6.33 1.98
N MET A 35 -3.02 -6.49 1.75
CA MET A 35 -3.74 -7.71 2.14
C MET A 35 -3.17 -8.94 1.43
N ALA A 36 -2.80 -8.82 0.15
CA ALA A 36 -2.18 -9.92 -0.59
C ALA A 36 -0.80 -10.27 -0.05
N LEU A 37 -0.06 -9.30 0.46
CA LEU A 37 1.21 -9.51 1.18
C LEU A 37 1.00 -10.07 2.59
N GLY A 38 -0.24 -10.29 3.05
CA GLY A 38 -0.51 -10.81 4.39
C GLY A 38 -0.48 -9.75 5.49
N ALA A 39 -0.64 -8.47 5.13
CA ALA A 39 -0.83 -7.44 6.12
C ALA A 39 -2.19 -7.61 6.81
N THR A 40 -2.25 -7.29 8.10
CA THR A 40 -3.50 -7.15 8.84
C THR A 40 -3.89 -5.68 8.93
N LYS A 41 -5.19 -5.42 8.94
CA LYS A 41 -5.78 -4.09 9.08
C LYS A 41 -6.62 -4.07 10.35
N GLU A 42 -6.48 -3.02 11.15
CA GLU A 42 -7.35 -2.81 12.32
C GLU A 42 -8.35 -1.67 12.04
N GLU A 43 -9.47 -1.68 12.75
CA GLU A 43 -10.49 -0.64 12.65
C GLU A 43 -10.19 0.54 13.57
N GLY A 44 -10.32 1.76 13.05
CA GLY A 44 -10.09 2.98 13.81
C GLY A 44 -10.42 4.26 13.05
N ARG A 45 -10.12 5.41 13.68
CA ARG A 45 -10.17 6.73 13.04
C ARG A 45 -9.23 6.78 11.83
N ASP A 46 -8.03 6.24 12.00
CA ASP A 46 -7.07 6.01 10.93
C ASP A 46 -7.13 4.57 10.42
N LEU A 47 -6.30 4.25 9.41
CA LEU A 47 -6.17 2.94 8.80
C LEU A 47 -4.78 2.35 9.12
N PRO A 48 -4.59 1.76 10.31
CA PRO A 48 -3.37 1.06 10.65
C PRO A 48 -3.24 -0.26 9.86
N PHE A 49 -2.02 -0.54 9.42
CA PHE A 49 -1.60 -1.79 8.81
C PHE A 49 -0.37 -2.34 9.53
N LYS A 50 -0.36 -3.65 9.72
CA LYS A 50 0.79 -4.39 10.25
C LYS A 50 1.22 -5.45 9.26
N LEU A 51 2.52 -5.54 8.98
CA LEU A 51 3.11 -6.56 8.13
C LEU A 51 4.50 -6.92 8.67
N LYS A 52 4.72 -8.19 8.99
CA LYS A 52 5.89 -8.63 9.76
C LYS A 52 5.93 -7.88 11.12
N GLU A 53 7.07 -7.28 11.45
CA GLU A 53 7.30 -6.47 12.65
C GLU A 53 7.07 -4.97 12.41
N GLU A 54 6.74 -4.59 11.17
CA GLU A 54 6.53 -3.20 10.77
C GLU A 54 5.05 -2.82 10.87
N HIS A 55 4.83 -1.55 11.19
CA HIS A 55 3.52 -0.92 11.22
C HIS A 55 3.53 0.38 10.42
N THR A 56 2.36 0.74 9.90
CA THR A 56 2.12 2.04 9.26
C THR A 56 0.66 2.43 9.45
N THR A 57 0.39 3.72 9.50
CA THR A 57 -0.96 4.25 9.69
C THR A 57 -1.24 5.26 8.59
N PHE A 58 -2.34 5.07 7.87
CA PHE A 58 -2.80 6.02 6.86
C PHE A 58 -4.02 6.75 7.35
N HIS A 59 -4.08 8.05 7.09
CA HIS A 59 -5.34 8.77 7.23
C HIS A 59 -6.38 8.15 6.30
N ARG A 60 -7.62 8.02 6.76
CA ARG A 60 -8.70 7.57 5.88
C ARG A 60 -8.70 8.44 4.62
N PRO A 61 -8.70 7.83 3.42
CA PRO A 61 -8.92 8.62 2.22
C PRO A 61 -10.26 9.34 2.41
N HIS A 62 -10.25 10.66 2.15
CA HIS A 62 -11.49 11.42 1.94
C HIS A 62 -12.29 10.74 0.82
N PRO A 63 -13.59 11.00 0.60
CA PRO A 63 -14.46 10.17 -0.27
C PRO A 63 -14.01 10.03 -1.74
N GLN A 64 -12.92 10.69 -2.13
CA GLN A 64 -12.17 10.41 -3.35
C GLN A 64 -11.61 8.97 -3.36
N LYS A 65 -11.82 8.29 -4.49
CA LYS A 65 -11.38 6.91 -4.72
C LYS A 65 -9.86 6.76 -4.85
N GLU A 66 -9.15 7.86 -5.07
CA GLU A 66 -7.72 7.90 -5.39
C GLU A 66 -6.86 8.13 -4.15
N ALA A 67 -5.68 7.48 -4.14
CA ALA A 67 -4.67 7.71 -3.12
C ALA A 67 -4.02 9.07 -3.36
N LYS A 68 -3.95 9.91 -2.33
CA LYS A 68 -3.15 11.13 -2.37
C LYS A 68 -1.67 10.78 -2.53
N ARG A 69 -0.87 11.69 -3.10
CA ARG A 69 0.57 11.46 -3.36
C ARG A 69 1.34 11.04 -2.11
N TYR A 70 1.01 11.61 -0.95
CA TYR A 70 1.65 11.23 0.30
C TYR A 70 1.31 9.80 0.71
N HIS A 71 0.05 9.33 0.56
CA HIS A 71 -0.29 7.93 0.80
C HIS A 71 0.53 6.96 -0.05
N VAL A 72 0.80 7.30 -1.31
CA VAL A 72 1.63 6.45 -2.18
C VAL A 72 3.10 6.44 -1.72
N ARG A 73 3.62 7.58 -1.27
CA ARG A 73 4.97 7.67 -0.69
C ARG A 73 5.08 6.85 0.60
N ASP A 74 4.12 7.00 1.51
CA ASP A 74 4.10 6.29 2.77
C ASP A 74 3.96 4.78 2.54
N ALA A 75 3.16 4.37 1.54
CA ALA A 75 3.08 2.98 1.10
C ALA A 75 4.40 2.45 0.53
N ARG A 76 5.12 3.25 -0.26
CA ARG A 76 6.45 2.91 -0.79
C ARG A 76 7.45 2.69 0.34
N ASP A 77 7.48 3.59 1.32
CA ASP A 77 8.41 3.52 2.44
C ASP A 77 8.11 2.32 3.34
N PHE A 78 6.83 2.04 3.59
CA PHE A 78 6.40 0.83 4.28
C PHE A 78 6.83 -0.44 3.55
N LEU A 79 6.59 -0.53 2.24
CA LEU A 79 6.99 -1.68 1.42
C LEU A 79 8.51 -1.91 1.44
N LYS A 80 9.31 -0.83 1.38
CA LYS A 80 10.77 -0.89 1.53
C LYS A 80 11.19 -1.45 2.89
N ARG A 81 10.59 -0.97 3.99
CA ARG A 81 10.91 -1.45 5.35
C ARG A 81 10.62 -2.95 5.52
N VAL A 82 9.54 -3.44 4.93
CA VAL A 82 9.23 -4.88 4.94
C VAL A 82 9.99 -5.68 3.87
N GLY A 83 10.91 -5.07 3.12
CA GLY A 83 11.74 -5.72 2.10
C GLY A 83 10.96 -6.17 0.86
N VAL A 84 9.88 -5.48 0.51
CA VAL A 84 9.10 -5.72 -0.71
C VAL A 84 9.42 -4.63 -1.73
N THR A 85 10.07 -5.02 -2.82
CA THR A 85 10.38 -4.18 -3.98
C THR A 85 9.88 -4.87 -5.27
N PRO A 86 9.67 -4.13 -6.37
CA PRO A 86 9.33 -4.73 -7.67
C PRO A 86 10.34 -5.77 -8.14
#